data_AF-A0A536SU32-F1
#
_entry.id   AF-A0A536SU32-F1
#
_cell.length_a   1.000
_cell.length_b   1.000
_cell.length_c   1.000
_cell.angle_alpha   90.00
_cell.angle_beta   90.00
_cell.angle_gamma   90.00
#
_symmetry.space_group_name_H-M   'P 1'
#
loop_
_entity.id
_entity.type
_entity.pdbx_description
1 polymer ?
#
loop_
_entity_poly.entity_id
_entity_poly.type
_entity_poly.pdbx_seq_one_letter_code
_entity_poly.pdbx_strand_id
1 'polypeptide(L)'
;ASGKIRVHKVWLAVDGGTIVQPDMARANIESGIVYGLSSVLHERVTLKGGEVQQSNFHDYHVLRMSDVPEVMEVALMERDTRPTGLGEIGNPWVAAAIANGVYRLTGKRLTHMPFTPERVKQTLSA
;
A
#
# COMPACT_ATOMS: atom_id res chain seq x y z
N ALA A 1 -9.55 -7.75 -19.47
CA ALA A 1 -8.72 -6.76 -18.74
C ALA A 1 -7.41 -7.40 -18.30
N SER A 2 -6.31 -6.64 -18.18
CA SER A 2 -4.97 -7.18 -17.85
C SER A 2 -4.84 -7.71 -16.42
N GLY A 3 -5.71 -7.30 -15.50
CA GLY A 3 -5.63 -7.61 -14.06
C GLY A 3 -4.68 -6.72 -13.28
N LYS A 4 -3.90 -5.85 -13.95
CA LYS A 4 -3.00 -4.91 -13.27
C LYS A 4 -3.82 -3.82 -12.58
N ILE A 5 -3.61 -3.65 -11.27
CA ILE A 5 -4.16 -2.52 -10.50
C ILE A 5 -3.22 -1.33 -10.67
N ARG A 6 -3.79 -0.15 -10.96
CA ARG A 6 -3.09 1.13 -10.91
C ARG A 6 -3.78 2.01 -9.86
N VAL A 7 -3.01 2.48 -8.89
CA VAL A 7 -3.48 3.47 -7.91
C VAL A 7 -3.15 4.85 -8.46
N HIS A 8 -4.18 5.62 -8.78
CA HIS A 8 -4.00 6.94 -9.39
C HIS A 8 -3.68 8.01 -8.34
N LYS A 9 -4.36 7.95 -7.19
CA LYS A 9 -4.29 8.95 -6.12
C LYS A 9 -4.44 8.27 -4.76
N VAL A 10 -3.77 8.81 -3.76
CA VAL A 10 -3.92 8.43 -2.35
C VAL A 10 -4.21 9.69 -1.53
N TRP A 11 -5.16 9.58 -0.61
CA TRP A 11 -5.47 10.62 0.37
C TRP A 11 -5.52 9.99 1.75
N LEU A 12 -4.81 10.56 2.71
CA LEU A 12 -4.73 10.04 4.08
C LEU A 12 -4.81 11.20 5.07
N ALA A 13 -5.78 11.15 5.98
CA ALA A 13 -5.81 12.02 7.15
C ALA A 13 -5.24 11.28 8.35
N VAL A 14 -4.37 11.94 9.11
CA VAL A 14 -3.67 11.36 10.27
C VAL A 14 -3.85 12.25 11.49
N ASP A 15 -4.28 11.63 12.60
CA ASP A 15 -4.22 12.20 13.94
C ASP A 15 -2.97 11.66 14.65
N GLY A 16 -1.97 12.52 14.81
CA GLY A 16 -0.72 12.21 15.51
C GLY A 16 -0.57 12.92 16.86
N GLY A 17 -1.63 13.56 17.36
CA GLY A 17 -1.52 14.60 18.38
C GLY A 17 -0.66 15.77 17.91
N THR A 18 0.10 16.38 18.83
CA THR A 18 1.03 17.47 18.49
C THR A 18 2.14 16.99 17.56
N ILE A 19 2.16 17.51 16.33
CA ILE A 19 3.19 17.19 15.34
C ILE A 19 4.41 18.09 15.54
N VAL A 20 5.52 17.50 16.00
CA VAL A 20 6.76 18.23 16.28
C VAL A 20 7.47 18.72 15.01
N GLN A 21 7.50 17.88 13.96
CA GLN A 21 8.14 18.22 12.69
C GLN A 21 7.24 17.80 11.52
N PRO A 22 6.35 18.69 11.04
CA PRO A 22 5.32 18.36 10.05
C PRO A 22 5.86 17.79 8.72
N ASP A 23 6.97 18.33 8.21
CA ASP A 23 7.52 17.89 6.93
C ASP A 23 8.09 16.47 7.00
N MET A 24 8.79 16.15 8.09
CA MET A 24 9.31 14.80 8.33
C MET A 24 8.18 13.80 8.61
N ALA A 25 7.13 14.23 9.30
CA ALA A 25 5.94 13.42 9.52
C ALA A 25 5.26 13.07 8.18
N ARG A 26 5.06 14.06 7.29
CA ARG A 26 4.52 13.84 5.94
C ARG A 26 5.39 12.88 5.14
N ALA A 27 6.71 13.14 5.06
CA ALA A 27 7.63 12.30 4.31
C ALA A 27 7.65 10.84 4.83
N ASN A 28 7.58 10.63 6.14
CA ASN A 28 7.52 9.30 6.73
C ASN A 28 6.20 8.57 6.38
N ILE A 29 5.08 9.28 6.45
CA ILE A 29 3.76 8.73 6.09
C ILE A 29 3.71 8.39 4.59
N GLU A 30 4.22 9.26 3.72
CA GLU A 30 4.32 9.02 2.28
C GLU A 30 5.20 7.80 1.98
N SER A 31 6.34 7.66 2.67
CA SER A 31 7.18 6.45 2.58
C SER A 31 6.40 5.20 2.98
N GLY A 32 5.61 5.26 4.06
CA GLY A 32 4.75 4.15 4.49
C GLY A 32 3.68 3.78 3.46
N ILE A 33 3.11 4.77 2.76
CA ILE A 33 2.16 4.53 1.66
C ILE A 33 2.86 3.79 0.51
N VAL A 34 4.06 4.24 0.11
CA VAL A 34 4.85 3.59 -0.94
C VAL A 34 5.20 2.15 -0.56
N TYR A 35 5.59 1.93 0.70
CA TYR A 35 5.87 0.59 1.23
C TYR A 35 4.62 -0.30 1.19
N GLY A 36 3.47 0.22 1.62
CA GLY A 36 2.20 -0.51 1.56
C GLY A 36 1.77 -0.83 0.13
N LEU A 37 1.95 0.09 -0.82
CA LEU A 37 1.68 -0.17 -2.24
C LEU A 37 2.56 -1.29 -2.79
N SER A 38 3.86 -1.25 -2.46
CA SER A 38 4.81 -2.29 -2.82
C SER A 38 4.40 -3.66 -2.28
N SER A 39 4.11 -3.71 -0.98
CA SER A 39 3.65 -4.91 -0.28
C SER A 39 2.39 -5.51 -0.88
N VAL A 40 1.39 -4.67 -1.14
CA VAL A 40 0.06 -5.10 -1.58
C VAL A 40 0.06 -5.53 -3.05
N LEU A 41 0.86 -4.90 -3.90
CA LEU A 41 0.80 -5.12 -5.35
C LEU A 41 1.84 -6.13 -5.86
N HIS A 42 2.98 -6.27 -5.17
CA HIS A 42 4.14 -6.98 -5.72
C HIS A 42 4.80 -7.95 -4.76
N GLU A 43 5.09 -7.51 -3.53
CA GLU A 43 6.04 -8.22 -2.68
C GLU A 43 5.48 -9.55 -2.16
N ARG A 44 6.28 -10.60 -2.31
CA ARG A 44 5.97 -11.94 -1.79
C ARG A 44 7.24 -12.75 -1.68
N VAL A 45 7.42 -13.39 -0.52
CA VAL A 45 8.35 -14.50 -0.35
C VAL A 45 7.61 -15.82 -0.49
N THR A 46 8.10 -16.70 -1.34
CA THR A 46 7.61 -18.08 -1.45
C THR A 46 8.64 -19.03 -0.86
N LEU A 47 8.15 -20.09 -0.20
CA LEU A 47 8.98 -21.14 0.37
C LEU A 47 8.77 -22.44 -0.41
N LYS A 48 9.86 -23.14 -0.75
CA LYS A 48 9.83 -24.48 -1.33
C LYS A 48 10.92 -25.32 -0.67
N GLY A 49 10.55 -26.47 -0.11
CA GLY A 49 11.50 -27.34 0.59
C GLY A 49 12.14 -26.70 1.83
N GLY A 50 11.50 -25.70 2.43
CA GLY A 50 12.05 -24.94 3.57
C GLY A 50 12.95 -23.76 3.17
N GLU A 51 13.16 -23.53 1.87
CA GLU A 51 14.03 -22.47 1.38
C GLU A 51 13.26 -21.32 0.73
N VAL A 52 13.73 -20.09 0.98
CA VAL A 52 13.27 -18.89 0.29
C VAL A 52 13.64 -18.97 -1.19
N GLN A 53 12.66 -18.74 -2.06
CA GLN A 53 12.88 -18.86 -3.51
C GLN A 53 13.37 -17.55 -4.17
N GLN A 54 13.10 -16.40 -3.55
CA GLN A 54 13.53 -15.10 -4.06
C GLN A 54 14.91 -14.75 -3.50
N SER A 55 15.82 -14.34 -4.38
CA SER A 55 17.22 -14.05 -4.06
C SER A 55 17.57 -12.56 -4.04
N ASN A 56 16.85 -11.71 -4.80
CA ASN A 56 17.14 -10.28 -4.91
C ASN A 56 15.97 -9.48 -5.55
N PHE A 57 16.11 -8.18 -5.82
CA PHE A 57 15.03 -7.33 -6.36
C PHE A 57 14.60 -7.58 -7.81
N HIS A 58 15.22 -8.56 -8.48
CA HIS A 58 14.78 -9.02 -9.81
C HIS A 58 13.73 -10.14 -9.71
N ASP A 59 13.69 -10.87 -8.59
CA ASP A 59 12.71 -11.94 -8.32
C ASP A 59 11.80 -11.63 -7.11
N TYR A 60 12.23 -10.76 -6.20
CA TYR A 60 11.40 -10.05 -5.21
C TYR A 60 11.10 -8.63 -5.70
N HIS A 61 9.95 -8.46 -6.37
CA HIS A 61 9.61 -7.17 -6.95
C HIS A 61 9.16 -6.17 -5.88
N VAL A 62 9.91 -5.07 -5.77
CA VAL A 62 9.49 -3.85 -5.07
C VAL A 62 8.89 -2.85 -6.05
N LEU A 63 8.04 -1.95 -5.55
CA LEU A 63 7.41 -0.90 -6.33
C LEU A 63 8.45 -0.06 -7.08
N ARG A 64 8.13 0.32 -8.32
CA ARG A 64 8.95 1.22 -9.13
C ARG A 64 8.32 2.61 -9.16
N MET A 65 9.13 3.63 -9.47
CA MET A 65 8.65 5.02 -9.59
C MET A 65 7.48 5.17 -10.58
N SER A 66 7.43 4.33 -11.62
CA SER A 66 6.33 4.31 -12.60
C SER A 66 4.97 3.86 -12.03
N ASP A 67 4.96 3.20 -10.88
CA ASP A 67 3.76 2.68 -10.23
C ASP A 67 3.36 3.50 -8.99
N VAL A 68 4.11 4.57 -8.67
CA VAL A 68 3.75 5.52 -7.61
C VAL A 68 2.53 6.35 -8.05
N PRO A 69 1.56 6.64 -7.16
CA PRO A 69 0.42 7.48 -7.48
C PRO A 69 0.84 8.88 -7.92
N GLU A 70 0.09 9.47 -8.84
CA GLU A 70 0.33 10.85 -9.33
C GLU A 70 0.07 11.90 -8.25
N VAL A 71 -0.77 11.56 -7.27
CA VAL A 71 -1.12 12.43 -6.14
C VAL A 71 -1.08 11.61 -4.85
N MET A 72 -0.31 12.08 -3.88
CA MET A 72 -0.29 11.57 -2.51
C MET A 72 -0.52 12.76 -1.58
N GLU A 73 -1.70 12.81 -0.96
CA GLU A 73 -2.09 13.90 -0.07
C GLU A 73 -2.17 13.37 1.37
N VAL A 74 -1.37 13.97 2.26
CA VAL A 74 -1.36 13.65 3.69
C VAL A 74 -1.88 14.85 4.46
N ALA A 75 -3.06 14.74 5.08
CA ALA A 75 -3.60 15.76 5.96
C ALA A 75 -3.25 15.44 7.41
N LEU A 76 -2.43 16.29 8.03
CA LEU A 76 -2.13 16.19 9.46
C LEU A 76 -3.20 16.96 10.24
N MET A 77 -3.95 16.26 11.10
CA MET A 77 -4.99 16.87 11.90
C MET A 77 -4.38 17.63 13.08
N GLU A 78 -4.69 18.91 13.20
CA GLU A 78 -4.24 19.72 14.34
C GLU A 78 -5.00 19.31 15.61
N ARG A 79 -4.27 18.77 16.58
CA ARG A 79 -4.78 18.33 17.89
C ARG A 79 -3.80 18.74 18.98
N ASP A 80 -4.33 19.36 20.04
CA ASP A 80 -3.58 19.63 21.27
C ASP A 80 -3.64 18.42 22.21
N THR A 81 -3.04 17.32 21.75
CA THR A 81 -2.92 16.06 22.50
C THR A 81 -1.47 15.58 22.44
N ARG A 82 -1.09 14.67 23.35
CA ARG A 82 0.28 14.16 23.42
C ARG A 82 0.71 13.58 22.07
N PRO A 83 1.94 13.87 21.60
CA PRO A 83 2.47 13.27 20.38
C PRO A 83 2.38 11.74 20.42
N THR A 84 2.03 11.14 19.28
CA THR A 84 2.00 9.68 19.10
C THR A 84 3.01 9.23 18.03
N GLY A 85 3.22 7.92 17.91
CA GLY A 85 4.10 7.36 16.90
C GLY A 85 3.48 7.43 15.51
N LEU A 86 4.23 7.94 14.53
CA LEU A 86 3.80 8.04 13.13
C LEU A 86 4.49 7.05 12.18
N GLY A 87 5.55 6.38 12.65
CA GLY A 87 6.45 5.57 11.83
C GLY A 87 5.78 4.50 10.95
N GLU A 88 4.67 3.95 11.42
CA GLU A 88 3.98 2.84 10.75
C GLU A 88 2.67 3.27 10.08
N ILE A 89 2.22 4.52 10.26
CA ILE A 89 0.84 4.93 9.94
C ILE A 89 0.55 4.90 8.44
N GLY A 90 1.55 5.08 7.57
CA GLY A 90 1.33 5.08 6.12
C GLY A 90 0.97 3.71 5.51
N ASN A 91 1.28 2.59 6.19
CA ASN A 91 1.25 1.25 5.59
C ASN A 91 -0.06 0.43 5.81
N PRO A 92 -0.60 0.27 7.04
CA PRO A 92 -1.63 -0.72 7.37
C PRO A 92 -2.91 -0.66 6.54
N TRP A 93 -3.31 0.53 6.08
CA TRP A 93 -4.61 0.77 5.45
C TRP A 93 -4.61 0.49 3.94
N VAL A 94 -3.43 0.44 3.31
CA VAL A 94 -3.29 0.43 1.85
C VAL A 94 -4.00 -0.79 1.23
N ALA A 95 -3.84 -1.96 1.83
CA ALA A 95 -4.47 -3.20 1.38
C ALA A 95 -6.00 -3.08 1.33
N ALA A 96 -6.59 -2.62 2.44
CA ALA A 96 -8.04 -2.49 2.58
C ALA A 96 -8.61 -1.41 1.65
N ALA A 97 -7.91 -0.28 1.51
CA ALA A 97 -8.30 0.80 0.60
C ALA A 97 -8.35 0.32 -0.86
N ILE A 98 -7.31 -0.40 -1.32
CA ILE A 98 -7.27 -0.96 -2.67
C ILE A 98 -8.35 -2.03 -2.87
N ALA A 99 -8.48 -2.97 -1.93
CA ALA A 99 -9.48 -4.04 -2.02
C ALA A 99 -10.91 -3.48 -2.09
N ASN A 100 -11.23 -2.46 -1.30
CA ASN A 100 -12.53 -1.78 -1.35
C ASN A 100 -12.72 -0.99 -2.65
N GLY A 101 -11.67 -0.35 -3.19
CA GLY A 101 -11.72 0.28 -4.51
C GLY A 101 -12.04 -0.72 -5.64
N VAL A 102 -11.36 -1.87 -5.65
CA VAL A 102 -11.64 -2.95 -6.61
C VAL A 102 -13.07 -3.47 -6.44
N TYR A 103 -13.52 -3.69 -5.20
CA TYR A 103 -14.89 -4.11 -4.93
C TYR A 103 -15.92 -3.09 -5.43
N ARG A 104 -15.67 -1.79 -5.21
CA ARG A 104 -16.56 -0.72 -5.69
C ARG A 104 -16.68 -0.68 -7.22
N LEU A 105 -15.60 -1.03 -7.93
CA LEU A 105 -15.54 -1.03 -9.40
C LEU A 105 -16.10 -2.30 -10.03
N THR A 106 -15.97 -3.45 -9.35
CA THR A 106 -16.19 -4.76 -9.98
C THR A 106 -17.23 -5.64 -9.26
N GLY A 107 -17.62 -5.28 -8.03
CA GLY A 107 -18.46 -6.11 -7.17
C GLY A 107 -17.75 -7.34 -6.59
N LYS A 108 -16.47 -7.57 -6.91
CA LYS A 108 -15.68 -8.73 -6.46
C LYS A 108 -14.67 -8.30 -5.40
N ARG A 109 -14.56 -9.05 -4.31
CA ARG A 109 -13.71 -8.70 -3.16
C ARG A 109 -12.38 -9.45 -3.25
N LEU A 110 -11.27 -8.70 -3.24
CA LEU A 110 -9.93 -9.27 -3.12
C LEU A 110 -9.64 -9.56 -1.64
N THR A 111 -9.18 -10.78 -1.34
CA THR A 111 -8.90 -11.24 0.03
C THR A 111 -7.54 -11.91 0.18
N HIS A 112 -6.77 -12.06 -0.90
CA HIS A 112 -5.48 -12.75 -0.91
C HIS A 112 -4.40 -11.85 -1.50
N MET A 113 -3.50 -11.35 -0.64
CA MET A 113 -2.36 -10.51 -1.02
C MET A 113 -1.10 -11.32 -1.38
N PRO A 114 -0.18 -10.76 -2.19
CA PRO A 114 -0.37 -9.55 -2.99
C PRO A 114 -1.41 -9.72 -4.10
N PHE A 115 -1.98 -8.61 -4.55
CA PHE A 115 -2.97 -8.50 -5.62
C PHE A 115 -2.30 -8.52 -7.00
N THR A 116 -1.61 -9.62 -7.30
CA THR A 116 -0.96 -9.80 -8.60
C THR A 116 -1.99 -9.85 -9.73
N PRO A 117 -1.62 -9.49 -10.98
CA PRO A 117 -2.54 -9.52 -12.11
C PRO A 117 -3.25 -10.88 -12.29
N GLU A 118 -2.55 -11.98 -12.03
CA GLU A 118 -3.09 -13.35 -12.11
C GLU A 118 -4.18 -13.57 -11.08
N ARG A 119 -3.93 -13.20 -9.81
CA ARG A 119 -4.90 -13.34 -8.72
C ARG A 119 -6.11 -12.45 -8.93
N VAL A 120 -5.89 -11.22 -9.37
CA VAL A 120 -7.00 -10.30 -9.71
C VAL A 120 -7.86 -10.89 -10.82
N LYS A 121 -7.26 -11.38 -11.91
CA LYS A 121 -8.02 -12.05 -12.99
C LYS A 121 -8.81 -13.26 -12.48
N GLN A 122 -8.21 -14.09 -11.62
CA GLN A 122 -8.91 -15.23 -11.03
C GLN A 122 -10.14 -14.79 -10.23
N THR A 123 -10.01 -13.76 -9.40
CA THR A 123 -11.14 -13.22 -8.62
C THR A 123 -12.22 -12.56 -9.48
N LEU A 124 -11.86 -11.95 -10.61
CA LEU A 124 -12.83 -11.32 -11.51
C LEU A 124 -13.59 -12.33 -12.38
N SER A 125 -12.98 -13.49 -12.65
CA SER A 125 -13.58 -14.55 -13.47
C SER A 125 -14.44 -15.54 -12.67
N ALA A 126 -14.25 -15.60 -11.35
CA ALA A 126 -15.15 -16.30 -10.42
C ALA A 126 -16.36 -15.42 -10.12
#